data_AF-A0A8H6VQK4-F1
#
_entry.id   AF-A0A8H6VQK4-F1
#
_cell.length_a   1.000
_cell.length_b   1.000
_cell.length_c   1.000
_cell.angle_alpha   90.00
_cell.angle_beta   90.00
_cell.angle_gamma   90.00
#
_symmetry.space_group_name_H-M   'P 1'
#
loop_
_entity.id
_entity.type
_entity.pdbx_description
1 polymer ?
#
loop_
_entity_poly.entity_id
_entity_poly.type
_entity_poly.pdbx_seq_one_letter_code
_entity_poly.pdbx_strand_id
1 'polypeptide(L)'
;MSDAPKPKKLPACDQCKARRVMCHSRPNGEPCPRCAEKGLICLTTPLPRGRPRKNPDPPFRTESLVEPVPVPNMKANLGGLSLAQELPDLTTEFVAHCFDVIVYAPQLAHPLVVTSDIHKKLKALSYQVNLLQPQSRVLALCIICTATRASFHPLVLGSDPNKPRPESFTDVKFFANASNAEILDCGVRRMRVFNILRAQALMAAWEAGIVVQPSNENAASCYLLDQLDQGSPAETSTAARPWATAYMSHIRILAPLWHSAGFTATSAAEWAGFLMGEALLSTRNRTALLITWQDQMLLSGPEPPTLESMLASLEKASSNPSLTLLWGIVRPFLFHIPVLARILYEDIAGGMSLCLSLTEFLAAHRDVTCLKDYARLSPLSESAVIKMISSLTVMHSIISIVLGRVDAALAGVVDSPLTQSAVTTLDGTNVGSAARAASYAAVFSFIGLVLPLYRELEYREATDLGLGRSNTAADDFGMGGPGLGDAADTRKHQRLRLLRLQVHGLAVNGGKLLAKGFRNLPPVHYTPAHWGTVFDWAKFFADEADAALQTQLDGSSPLSEEDVADLHTIVRELVLTGYTSDAASTPAGLLVLERLEQHIQRAKASWGR
;
A
#
# COMPACT_ATOMS: atom_id res chain seq x y z
N MET A 1 -75.64 -11.56 -9.62
CA MET A 1 -74.59 -11.39 -10.66
C MET A 1 -73.33 -10.95 -9.93
N SER A 2 -72.39 -11.87 -9.71
CA SER A 2 -71.18 -11.66 -8.91
C SER A 2 -70.04 -11.11 -9.78
N ASP A 3 -69.63 -9.88 -9.51
CA ASP A 3 -68.47 -9.23 -10.12
C ASP A 3 -67.16 -9.91 -9.67
N ALA A 4 -66.47 -10.55 -10.61
CA ALA A 4 -65.12 -11.08 -10.38
C ALA A 4 -64.09 -9.93 -10.40
N PRO A 5 -63.11 -9.90 -9.47
CA PRO A 5 -62.12 -8.83 -9.41
C PRO A 5 -61.14 -8.89 -10.59
N LYS A 6 -60.97 -7.76 -11.29
CA LYS A 6 -60.02 -7.61 -12.41
C LYS A 6 -58.57 -7.85 -11.94
N PRO A 7 -57.74 -8.61 -12.69
CA PRO A 7 -56.36 -8.89 -12.30
C PRO A 7 -55.51 -7.61 -12.27
N LYS A 8 -54.72 -7.44 -11.20
CA LYS A 8 -53.79 -6.30 -11.04
C LYS A 8 -52.71 -6.36 -12.11
N LYS A 9 -52.52 -5.26 -12.84
CA LYS A 9 -51.45 -5.13 -13.84
C LYS A 9 -50.07 -5.26 -13.17
N LEU A 10 -49.23 -6.13 -13.71
CA LEU A 10 -47.85 -6.31 -13.27
C LEU A 10 -46.98 -5.11 -13.71
N PRO A 11 -45.92 -4.77 -12.95
CA PRO A 11 -45.02 -3.69 -13.33
C PRO A 11 -44.24 -4.02 -14.61
N ALA A 12 -43.81 -2.97 -15.33
CA ALA A 12 -42.90 -3.11 -16.47
C ALA A 12 -41.51 -3.60 -16.03
N CYS A 13 -40.87 -4.45 -16.85
CA CYS A 13 -39.50 -4.91 -16.61
C CYS A 13 -38.47 -3.78 -16.79
N ASP A 14 -37.28 -3.97 -16.21
CA ASP A 14 -36.27 -2.92 -16.14
C ASP A 14 -35.69 -2.59 -17.53
N GLN A 15 -35.64 -3.58 -18.43
CA GLN A 15 -35.21 -3.39 -19.82
C GLN A 15 -36.19 -2.53 -20.63
N CYS A 16 -37.50 -2.74 -20.50
CA CYS A 16 -38.49 -1.90 -21.16
C CYS A 16 -38.55 -0.50 -20.55
N LYS A 17 -38.34 -0.36 -19.23
CA LYS A 17 -38.25 0.93 -18.55
C LYS A 17 -37.03 1.74 -18.99
N ALA A 18 -35.84 1.13 -19.02
CA ALA A 18 -34.60 1.78 -19.44
C ALA A 18 -34.70 2.31 -20.87
N ARG A 19 -35.39 1.57 -21.74
CA ARG A 19 -35.64 1.95 -23.14
C ARG A 19 -36.84 2.86 -23.34
N ARG A 20 -37.56 3.21 -22.26
CA ARG A 20 -38.79 4.02 -22.29
C ARG A 20 -39.85 3.49 -23.26
N VAL A 21 -39.99 2.17 -23.35
CA VAL A 21 -40.98 1.50 -24.21
C VAL A 21 -42.03 0.76 -23.38
N MET A 22 -43.24 0.61 -23.95
CA MET A 22 -44.32 -0.14 -23.31
C MET A 22 -43.94 -1.61 -23.11
N CYS A 23 -44.08 -2.11 -21.89
CA CYS A 23 -43.80 -3.49 -21.53
C CYS A 23 -45.07 -4.34 -21.52
N HIS A 24 -45.00 -5.55 -22.08
CA HIS A 24 -46.06 -6.56 -22.00
C HIS A 24 -45.65 -7.64 -21.00
N SER A 25 -45.67 -7.29 -19.71
CA SER A 25 -45.23 -8.18 -18.62
C SER A 25 -46.09 -9.45 -18.56
N ARG A 26 -45.44 -10.61 -18.44
CA ARG A 26 -46.10 -11.91 -18.23
C ARG A 26 -45.99 -12.35 -16.77
N PRO A 27 -46.99 -13.05 -16.23
CA PRO A 27 -46.86 -13.72 -14.92
C PRO A 27 -45.82 -14.86 -14.98
N ASN A 28 -45.32 -15.30 -13.83
CA ASN A 28 -44.39 -16.44 -13.64
C ASN A 28 -42.94 -16.28 -14.14
N GLY A 29 -42.44 -15.05 -14.25
CA GLY A 29 -41.01 -14.82 -14.54
C GLY A 29 -40.60 -15.08 -16.00
N GLU A 30 -41.56 -15.32 -16.89
CA GLU A 30 -41.29 -15.40 -18.33
C GLU A 30 -40.81 -14.04 -18.88
N PRO A 31 -39.86 -14.03 -19.83
CA PRO A 31 -39.41 -12.81 -20.47
C PRO A 31 -40.55 -12.15 -21.26
N CYS A 32 -40.67 -10.83 -21.16
CA CYS A 32 -41.68 -10.12 -21.95
C CYS A 32 -41.41 -10.28 -23.46
N PRO A 33 -42.45 -10.28 -24.32
CA PRO A 33 -42.31 -10.50 -25.76
C PRO A 33 -41.24 -9.63 -26.44
N ARG A 34 -41.07 -8.38 -25.99
CA ARG A 34 -40.06 -7.45 -26.52
C ARG A 34 -38.63 -7.79 -26.12
N CYS A 35 -38.44 -8.36 -24.93
CA CYS A 35 -37.13 -8.84 -24.49
C CYS A 35 -36.80 -10.17 -25.18
N ALA A 36 -37.80 -11.05 -25.33
CA ALA A 36 -37.67 -12.33 -26.02
C ALA A 36 -37.30 -12.13 -27.51
N GLU A 37 -37.98 -11.25 -28.23
CA GLU A 37 -37.72 -10.95 -29.65
C GLU A 37 -36.30 -10.41 -29.89
N LYS A 38 -35.71 -9.75 -28.89
CA LYS A 38 -34.38 -9.12 -28.99
C LYS A 38 -33.26 -9.94 -28.34
N GLY A 39 -33.56 -11.15 -27.85
CA GLY A 39 -32.59 -11.99 -27.13
C GLY A 39 -32.04 -11.36 -25.86
N LEU A 40 -32.77 -10.44 -25.22
CA LEU A 40 -32.34 -9.73 -24.01
C LEU A 40 -32.87 -10.42 -22.75
N ILE A 41 -32.03 -10.53 -21.72
CA ILE A 41 -32.41 -11.07 -20.41
C ILE A 41 -33.42 -10.11 -19.74
N CYS A 42 -34.65 -10.60 -19.53
CA CYS A 42 -35.74 -9.84 -18.93
C CYS A 42 -35.73 -9.96 -17.40
N LEU A 43 -35.05 -9.04 -16.72
CA LEU A 43 -35.07 -8.97 -15.25
C LEU A 43 -36.40 -8.36 -14.79
N THR A 44 -37.25 -9.18 -14.17
CA THR A 44 -38.47 -8.72 -13.49
C THR A 44 -38.34 -9.17 -12.04
N THR A 45 -38.16 -8.26 -11.09
CA THR A 45 -38.18 -8.59 -9.65
C THR A 45 -39.61 -8.37 -9.12
N PRO A 46 -40.45 -9.42 -8.97
CA PRO A 46 -41.75 -9.26 -8.36
C PRO A 46 -41.59 -9.16 -6.84
N LEU A 47 -41.42 -7.94 -6.30
CA LEU A 47 -41.64 -7.69 -4.87
C LEU A 47 -43.00 -7.00 -4.67
N PRO A 48 -43.96 -7.61 -3.95
CA PRO A 48 -45.20 -6.95 -3.59
C PRO A 48 -44.93 -5.83 -2.57
N ARG A 49 -44.97 -4.57 -3.03
CA ARG A 49 -44.89 -3.39 -2.13
C ARG A 49 -46.22 -3.24 -1.37
N GLY A 50 -46.23 -3.59 -0.09
CA GLY A 50 -47.29 -3.20 0.83
C GLY A 50 -47.36 -1.68 0.98
N ARG A 51 -48.57 -1.12 1.07
CA ARG A 51 -48.83 0.32 1.17
C ARG A 51 -48.39 0.84 2.56
N PRO A 52 -47.56 1.89 2.67
CA PRO A 52 -47.27 2.54 3.96
C PRO A 52 -48.54 3.19 4.52
N ARG A 53 -48.79 3.02 5.83
CA ARG A 53 -49.87 3.73 6.54
C ARG A 53 -49.48 5.21 6.69
N LYS A 54 -50.38 6.11 6.29
CA LYS A 54 -50.25 7.58 6.45
C LYS A 54 -50.31 7.94 7.94
N ASN A 55 -49.22 8.47 8.50
CA ASN A 55 -49.31 9.45 9.58
C ASN A 55 -49.33 10.86 8.94
N PRO A 56 -50.08 11.82 9.50
CA PRO A 56 -50.17 13.17 8.94
C PRO A 56 -48.91 13.99 9.25
N ASP A 57 -48.31 14.59 8.21
CA ASP A 57 -47.18 15.51 8.31
C ASP A 57 -47.60 16.88 8.91
N PRO A 58 -46.76 17.54 9.72
CA PRO A 58 -46.88 18.97 10.02
C PRO A 58 -46.27 19.82 8.86
N PRO A 59 -46.59 21.13 8.78
CA PRO A 59 -46.69 21.87 7.53
C PRO A 59 -45.33 22.26 6.92
N PHE A 60 -45.21 22.05 5.61
CA PHE A 60 -44.17 22.59 4.76
C PHE A 60 -44.22 24.13 4.74
N ARG A 61 -43.13 24.78 5.16
CA ARG A 61 -42.79 26.14 4.72
C ARG A 61 -41.96 26.04 3.44
N THR A 62 -42.43 26.74 2.42
CA THR A 62 -41.80 26.88 1.11
C THR A 62 -40.63 27.86 1.20
N GLU A 63 -39.40 27.36 1.27
CA GLU A 63 -38.22 28.10 0.84
C GLU A 63 -37.43 27.25 -0.16
N SER A 64 -37.10 27.87 -1.28
CA SER A 64 -36.42 27.28 -2.43
C SER A 64 -34.99 26.85 -2.07
N LEU A 65 -34.77 25.56 -1.86
CA LEU A 65 -33.44 24.96 -1.73
C LEU A 65 -33.08 24.18 -3.00
N VAL A 66 -32.62 24.90 -4.02
CA VAL A 66 -31.58 24.34 -4.88
C VAL A 66 -30.28 24.53 -4.11
N GLU A 67 -29.89 23.52 -3.33
CA GLU A 67 -28.59 23.53 -2.68
C GLU A 67 -27.49 23.37 -3.74
N PRO A 68 -26.46 24.24 -3.75
CA PRO A 68 -25.27 24.02 -4.55
C PRO A 68 -24.55 22.76 -4.05
N VAL A 69 -23.94 22.03 -5.00
CA VAL A 69 -23.10 20.86 -4.78
C VAL A 69 -22.24 21.03 -3.51
N PRO A 70 -22.23 20.08 -2.57
CA PRO A 70 -21.57 20.27 -1.28
C PRO A 70 -20.07 20.39 -1.48
N VAL A 71 -19.55 21.58 -1.22
CA VAL A 71 -18.13 21.78 -0.92
C VAL A 71 -17.86 21.02 0.39
N PRO A 72 -16.84 20.14 0.47
CA PRO A 72 -16.51 19.42 1.70
C PRO A 72 -16.26 20.42 2.84
N ASN A 73 -17.06 20.35 3.90
CA ASN A 73 -16.92 21.22 5.07
C ASN A 73 -15.66 20.84 5.86
N MET A 74 -14.54 21.49 5.54
CA MET A 74 -13.20 21.21 6.09
C MET A 74 -13.08 21.41 7.61
N LYS A 75 -13.98 22.17 8.26
CA LYS A 75 -13.93 22.32 9.73
C LYS A 75 -14.19 21.02 10.48
N ALA A 76 -14.89 20.06 9.87
CA ALA A 76 -15.20 18.77 10.51
C ALA A 76 -14.03 17.76 10.40
N ASN A 77 -13.27 17.77 9.30
CA ASN A 77 -12.11 16.87 9.13
C ASN A 77 -10.80 17.41 9.72
N LEU A 78 -10.76 18.70 10.09
CA LEU A 78 -9.70 19.28 10.94
C LEU A 78 -10.03 19.19 12.44
N GLY A 79 -11.18 18.61 12.81
CA GLY A 79 -11.81 18.66 14.12
C GLY A 79 -11.13 17.92 15.28
N GLY A 80 -9.86 17.54 15.14
CA GLY A 80 -9.04 16.96 16.20
C GLY A 80 -7.73 17.71 16.47
N LEU A 81 -7.33 18.65 15.62
CA LEU A 81 -6.10 19.42 15.80
C LEU A 81 -6.43 20.68 16.58
N SER A 82 -6.26 20.62 17.90
CA SER A 82 -6.17 21.83 18.71
C SER A 82 -4.99 22.65 18.19
N LEU A 83 -5.28 23.72 17.44
CA LEU A 83 -4.34 24.72 16.93
C LEU A 83 -3.65 25.54 18.06
N ALA A 84 -3.75 25.08 19.32
CA ALA A 84 -3.17 25.71 20.50
C ALA A 84 -1.70 25.29 20.77
N GLN A 85 -1.10 24.43 19.94
CA GLN A 85 0.34 24.19 19.99
C GLN A 85 1.07 25.18 19.09
N GLU A 86 1.98 25.95 19.69
CA GLU A 86 2.83 26.93 19.01
C GLU A 86 3.44 26.31 17.75
N LEU A 87 3.19 26.95 16.61
CA LEU A 87 3.86 26.63 15.36
C LEU A 87 5.38 26.70 15.61
N PRO A 88 6.16 25.72 15.14
CA PRO A 88 7.59 25.95 15.04
C PRO A 88 7.77 27.10 14.04
N ASP A 89 8.31 28.23 14.51
CA ASP A 89 8.79 29.26 13.60
C ASP A 89 9.78 28.60 12.63
N LEU A 90 9.51 28.72 11.33
CA LEU A 90 10.39 28.20 10.28
C LEU A 90 11.66 29.05 10.22
N THR A 91 12.55 28.88 11.20
CA THR A 91 13.82 29.57 11.25
C THR A 91 14.66 29.22 10.02
N THR A 92 15.50 30.16 9.60
CA THR A 92 16.40 29.97 8.45
C THR A 92 17.31 28.76 8.63
N GLU A 93 17.80 28.55 9.86
CA GLU A 93 18.61 27.40 10.26
C GLU A 93 17.86 26.07 10.11
N PHE A 94 16.60 26.03 10.53
CA PHE A 94 15.78 24.82 10.43
C PHE A 94 15.44 24.49 8.98
N VAL A 95 15.07 25.49 8.17
CA VAL A 95 14.80 25.28 6.75
C VAL A 95 16.06 24.80 6.04
N ALA A 96 17.23 25.40 6.30
CA ALA A 96 18.49 24.93 5.74
C ALA A 96 18.77 23.47 6.14
N HIS A 97 18.65 23.14 7.43
CA HIS A 97 18.80 21.78 7.94
C HIS A 97 17.87 20.79 7.21
N CYS A 98 16.59 21.13 7.04
CA CYS A 98 15.64 20.28 6.32
C CYS A 98 16.14 19.95 4.91
N PHE A 99 16.65 20.93 4.17
CA PHE A 99 17.19 20.71 2.83
C PHE A 99 18.52 19.95 2.78
N ASP A 100 19.26 19.90 3.89
CA ASP A 100 20.47 19.10 4.00
C ASP A 100 20.16 17.63 4.36
N VAL A 101 19.15 17.39 5.21
CA VAL A 101 18.80 16.03 5.67
C VAL A 101 17.79 15.30 4.77
N ILE A 102 17.13 16.01 3.87
CA ILE A 102 16.10 15.43 2.99
C ILE A 102 16.68 14.34 2.07
N VAL A 103 17.99 14.39 1.76
CA VAL A 103 18.71 13.35 1.00
C VAL A 103 18.64 11.97 1.65
N TYR A 104 18.37 11.89 2.95
CA TYR A 104 18.21 10.63 3.68
C TYR A 104 16.79 10.06 3.56
N ALA A 105 15.84 10.81 3.00
CA ALA A 105 14.46 10.39 2.80
C ALA A 105 14.27 9.75 1.40
N PRO A 106 14.00 8.44 1.28
CA PRO A 106 13.73 7.75 0.00
C PRO A 106 12.57 8.32 -0.81
N GLN A 107 11.66 9.12 -0.22
CA GLN A 107 10.64 9.85 -0.99
C GLN A 107 11.27 10.81 -2.03
N LEU A 108 12.54 11.18 -1.86
CA LEU A 108 13.30 11.96 -2.84
C LEU A 108 13.84 11.16 -4.02
N ALA A 109 13.80 9.83 -3.98
CA ALA A 109 14.20 9.01 -5.13
C ALA A 109 13.23 9.15 -6.32
N HIS A 110 12.15 9.94 -6.16
CA HIS A 110 11.16 10.19 -7.17
C HIS A 110 11.69 11.09 -8.31
N PRO A 111 11.52 10.72 -9.60
CA PRO A 111 12.08 11.49 -10.74
C PRO A 111 11.68 12.97 -10.81
N LEU A 112 10.53 13.32 -10.25
CA LEU A 112 10.01 14.70 -10.25
C LEU A 112 10.41 15.53 -9.04
N VAL A 113 10.93 14.92 -7.97
CA VAL A 113 11.30 15.66 -6.75
C VAL A 113 12.74 16.12 -6.86
N VAL A 114 12.97 17.16 -7.67
CA VAL A 114 14.29 17.77 -7.88
C VAL A 114 14.50 18.88 -6.84
N THR A 115 15.24 18.57 -5.77
CA THR A 115 15.47 19.51 -4.66
C THR A 115 16.44 20.64 -5.01
N SER A 116 17.31 20.46 -6.01
CA SER A 116 18.36 21.44 -6.33
C SER A 116 17.82 22.81 -6.73
N ASP A 117 16.73 22.85 -7.48
CA ASP A 117 16.21 24.10 -8.05
C ASP A 117 15.47 24.92 -6.99
N ILE A 118 14.65 24.24 -6.18
CA ILE A 118 13.97 24.88 -5.05
C ILE A 118 14.97 25.29 -3.96
N HIS A 119 16.05 24.53 -3.74
CA HIS A 119 17.11 24.89 -2.79
C HIS A 119 17.86 26.14 -3.24
N LYS A 120 18.16 26.28 -4.54
CA LYS A 120 18.74 27.51 -5.11
C LYS A 120 17.81 28.71 -4.92
N LYS A 121 16.51 28.57 -5.20
CA LYS A 121 15.51 29.62 -4.98
C LYS A 121 15.46 30.06 -3.51
N LEU A 122 15.47 29.10 -2.58
CA LEU A 122 15.48 29.38 -1.14
C LEU A 122 16.77 30.07 -0.68
N LYS A 123 17.94 29.62 -1.14
CA LYS A 123 19.22 30.28 -0.83
C LYS A 123 19.24 31.75 -1.27
N ALA A 124 18.69 32.05 -2.45
CA ALA A 124 18.57 33.41 -2.94
C ALA A 124 17.63 34.30 -2.11
N LEU A 125 16.69 33.68 -1.38
CA LEU A 125 15.72 34.34 -0.51
C LEU A 125 16.07 34.17 0.98
N SER A 126 17.34 33.88 1.30
CA SER A 126 17.81 33.66 2.68
C SER A 126 16.94 32.66 3.47
N TYR A 127 16.50 31.59 2.79
CA TYR A 127 15.62 30.53 3.32
C TYR A 127 14.23 31.00 3.80
N GLN A 128 13.77 32.18 3.38
CA GLN A 128 12.43 32.67 3.70
C GLN A 128 11.37 32.03 2.79
N VAL A 129 10.74 30.95 3.27
CA VAL A 129 9.73 30.17 2.54
C VAL A 129 8.53 31.02 2.07
N ASN A 130 8.14 32.02 2.87
CA ASN A 130 6.99 32.88 2.58
C ASN A 130 7.18 33.80 1.36
N LEU A 131 8.43 34.02 0.92
CA LEU A 131 8.74 34.85 -0.25
C LEU A 131 8.72 34.07 -1.58
N LEU A 132 8.56 32.75 -1.55
CA LEU A 132 8.45 31.94 -2.75
C LEU A 132 7.11 32.17 -3.48
N GLN A 133 7.12 31.94 -4.79
CA GLN A 133 5.88 31.85 -5.57
C GLN A 133 4.97 30.74 -5.01
N PRO A 134 3.63 30.85 -5.12
CA PRO A 134 2.70 29.93 -4.45
C PRO A 134 3.00 28.45 -4.69
N GLN A 135 3.25 28.02 -5.93
CA GLN A 135 3.55 26.62 -6.27
C GLN A 135 4.88 26.16 -5.66
N SER A 136 5.94 26.96 -5.81
CA SER A 136 7.25 26.67 -5.22
C SER A 136 7.20 26.66 -3.69
N ARG A 137 6.37 27.51 -3.06
CA ARG A 137 6.12 27.53 -1.62
C ARG A 137 5.51 26.22 -1.14
N VAL A 138 4.51 25.70 -1.87
CA VAL A 138 3.89 24.40 -1.56
C VAL A 138 4.91 23.28 -1.63
N LEU A 139 5.70 23.20 -2.71
CA LEU A 139 6.74 22.19 -2.85
C LEU A 139 7.76 22.27 -1.71
N ALA A 140 8.21 23.49 -1.36
CA ALA A 140 9.13 23.70 -0.24
C ALA A 140 8.53 23.22 1.10
N LEU A 141 7.28 23.53 1.39
CA LEU A 141 6.59 23.06 2.61
C LEU A 141 6.44 21.53 2.62
N CYS A 142 6.15 20.90 1.47
CA CYS A 142 6.10 19.45 1.36
C CYS A 142 7.47 18.80 1.64
N ILE A 143 8.55 19.39 1.09
CA ILE A 143 9.93 18.94 1.31
C ILE A 143 10.32 19.10 2.78
N ILE A 144 10.05 20.27 3.39
CA ILE A 144 10.33 20.53 4.82
C ILE A 144 9.56 19.54 5.70
N CYS A 145 8.27 19.33 5.42
CA CYS A 145 7.44 18.36 6.15
C CYS A 145 8.02 16.94 6.03
N THR A 146 8.39 16.51 4.83
CA THR A 146 9.03 15.20 4.59
C THR A 146 10.36 15.09 5.34
N ALA A 147 11.19 16.13 5.30
CA ALA A 147 12.48 16.18 5.97
C ALA A 147 12.38 16.09 7.49
N THR A 148 11.25 16.46 8.10
CA THR A 148 11.08 16.31 9.56
C THR A 148 11.09 14.85 10.02
N ARG A 149 10.70 13.91 9.15
CA ARG A 149 10.84 12.47 9.39
C ARG A 149 12.31 12.03 9.44
N ALA A 150 13.20 12.83 8.85
CA ALA A 150 14.64 12.61 8.81
C ALA A 150 15.46 13.63 9.64
N SER A 151 14.84 14.57 10.35
CA SER A 151 15.55 15.68 11.00
C SER A 151 16.00 15.35 12.42
N PHE A 152 17.28 15.46 12.75
CA PHE A 152 17.76 15.39 14.15
C PHE A 152 17.82 16.77 14.83
N HIS A 153 17.23 17.80 14.20
CA HIS A 153 17.18 19.16 14.73
C HIS A 153 16.46 19.26 16.09
N PRO A 154 16.94 20.11 17.03
CA PRO A 154 16.28 20.33 18.31
C PRO A 154 14.84 20.84 18.22
N LEU A 155 14.46 21.56 17.17
CA LEU A 155 13.04 21.96 16.97
C LEU A 155 12.12 20.76 16.69
N VAL A 156 12.66 19.64 16.22
CA VAL A 156 11.87 18.42 15.90
C VAL A 156 11.90 17.45 17.06
N LEU A 157 13.07 17.19 17.63
CA LEU A 157 13.24 16.26 18.74
C LEU A 157 13.13 16.94 20.12
N GLY A 158 13.01 18.26 20.20
CA GLY A 158 13.07 18.98 21.47
C GLY A 158 14.50 19.16 21.99
N SER A 159 14.64 20.11 22.92
CA SER A 159 15.92 20.51 23.53
C SER A 159 16.05 20.07 24.99
N ASP A 160 15.19 19.17 25.46
CA ASP A 160 15.22 18.69 26.85
C ASP A 160 16.50 17.86 27.10
N PRO A 161 17.40 18.30 28.01
CA PRO A 161 18.63 17.58 28.30
C PRO A 161 18.39 16.20 28.93
N ASN A 162 17.21 15.94 29.50
CA ASN A 162 16.86 14.63 30.08
C ASN A 162 16.33 13.64 29.04
N LYS A 163 16.11 14.07 27.79
CA LYS A 163 15.66 13.20 26.70
C LYS A 163 16.77 13.04 25.66
N PRO A 164 17.45 11.88 25.60
CA PRO A 164 18.52 11.69 24.64
C PRO A 164 17.99 11.84 23.21
N ARG A 165 18.84 12.38 22.35
CA ARG A 165 18.60 12.53 20.91
C ARG A 165 19.92 12.32 20.17
N PRO A 166 19.91 11.77 18.95
CA PRO A 166 21.12 11.71 18.16
C PRO A 166 21.48 13.10 17.63
N GLU A 167 22.78 13.30 17.39
CA GLU A 167 23.30 14.52 16.74
C GLU A 167 23.46 14.38 15.22
N SER A 168 23.38 13.14 14.72
CA SER A 168 23.41 12.82 13.29
C SER A 168 22.78 11.45 13.04
N PHE A 169 22.50 11.12 11.77
CA PHE A 169 22.07 9.77 11.40
C PHE A 169 23.12 8.69 11.63
N THR A 170 24.38 9.08 11.61
CA THR A 170 25.54 8.21 11.82
C THR A 170 25.98 8.20 13.28
N ASP A 171 25.12 8.62 14.21
CA ASP A 171 25.43 8.64 15.64
C ASP A 171 25.43 7.21 16.21
N VAL A 172 26.53 6.49 15.95
CA VAL A 172 26.74 5.10 16.38
C VAL A 172 26.60 4.97 17.89
N LYS A 173 27.00 6.00 18.66
CA LYS A 173 26.91 5.97 20.11
C LYS A 173 25.47 6.01 20.59
N PHE A 174 24.63 6.86 20.00
CA PHE A 174 23.21 6.88 20.32
C PHE A 174 22.55 5.55 19.95
N PHE A 175 22.66 5.11 18.69
CA PHE A 175 21.94 3.93 18.22
C PHE A 175 22.45 2.60 18.81
N ALA A 176 23.68 2.54 19.33
CA ALA A 176 24.20 1.36 20.02
C ALA A 176 23.75 1.27 21.49
N ASN A 177 23.47 2.39 22.14
CA ASN A 177 23.22 2.44 23.58
C ASN A 177 21.78 2.81 23.95
N ALA A 178 21.04 3.45 23.05
CA ALA A 178 19.65 3.82 23.29
C ALA A 178 18.77 2.58 23.40
N SER A 179 17.90 2.58 24.41
CA SER A 179 16.84 1.59 24.56
C SER A 179 15.77 1.74 23.47
N ASN A 180 15.01 0.68 23.21
CA ASN A 180 13.88 0.71 22.28
C ASN A 180 12.90 1.84 22.64
N ALA A 181 12.63 2.06 23.93
CA ALA A 181 11.74 3.13 24.39
C ALA A 181 12.25 4.54 24.04
N GLU A 182 13.55 4.80 24.15
CA GLU A 182 14.15 6.10 23.80
C GLU A 182 14.10 6.36 22.29
N ILE A 183 14.31 5.32 21.47
CA ILE A 183 14.20 5.42 20.00
C ILE A 183 12.74 5.71 19.61
N LEU A 184 11.78 5.00 20.21
CA LEU A 184 10.35 5.18 19.96
C LEU A 184 9.83 6.56 20.42
N ASP A 185 10.33 7.10 21.54
CA ASP A 185 10.01 8.46 22.01
C ASP A 185 10.49 9.52 21.01
N CYS A 186 11.62 9.31 20.32
CA CYS A 186 12.04 10.19 19.22
C CYS A 186 11.00 10.24 18.10
N GLY A 187 10.44 9.09 17.70
CA GLY A 187 9.37 9.00 16.70
C GLY A 187 8.12 9.79 17.10
N VAL A 188 7.68 9.65 18.34
CA VAL A 188 6.52 10.39 18.89
C VAL A 188 6.77 11.91 18.85
N ARG A 189 7.95 12.36 19.27
CA ARG A 189 8.33 13.79 19.23
C ARG A 189 8.34 14.34 17.80
N ARG A 190 8.92 13.61 16.85
CA ARG A 190 8.88 13.96 15.41
C ARG A 190 7.46 14.10 14.90
N MET A 191 6.59 13.16 15.27
CA MET A 191 5.25 13.06 14.72
C MET A 191 4.40 14.29 15.05
N ARG A 192 4.60 14.86 16.24
CA ARG A 192 3.96 16.11 16.66
C ARG A 192 4.30 17.27 15.71
N VAL A 193 5.59 17.48 15.43
CA VAL A 193 6.05 18.57 14.55
C VAL A 193 5.64 18.31 13.10
N PHE A 194 5.76 17.06 12.66
CA PHE A 194 5.31 16.65 11.33
C PHE A 194 3.82 16.98 11.11
N ASN A 195 2.94 16.67 12.06
CA ASN A 195 1.51 16.89 11.89
C ASN A 195 1.15 18.37 11.74
N ILE A 196 1.87 19.26 12.46
CA ILE A 196 1.72 20.71 12.32
C ILE A 196 2.15 21.16 10.90
N LEU A 197 3.31 20.71 10.43
CA LEU A 197 3.82 21.07 9.10
C LEU A 197 3.00 20.44 7.96
N ARG A 198 2.46 19.24 8.16
CA ARG A 198 1.54 18.58 7.23
C ARG A 198 0.28 19.43 7.03
N ALA A 199 -0.32 19.92 8.12
CA ALA A 199 -1.48 20.80 8.05
C ALA A 199 -1.18 22.09 7.26
N GLN A 200 -0.01 22.70 7.49
CA GLN A 200 0.42 23.89 6.73
C GLN A 200 0.62 23.61 5.24
N ALA A 201 1.30 22.50 4.90
CA ALA A 201 1.52 22.10 3.52
C ALA A 201 0.20 21.84 2.78
N LEU A 202 -0.74 21.15 3.44
CA LEU A 202 -2.08 20.92 2.91
C LEU A 202 -2.83 22.24 2.65
N MET A 203 -2.85 23.15 3.63
CA MET A 203 -3.50 24.46 3.47
C MET A 203 -2.90 25.25 2.29
N ALA A 204 -1.57 25.33 2.22
CA ALA A 204 -0.89 26.02 1.12
C ALA A 204 -1.20 25.39 -0.25
N ALA A 205 -1.31 24.06 -0.33
CA ALA A 205 -1.64 23.34 -1.55
C ALA A 205 -3.05 23.66 -2.07
N TRP A 206 -4.02 23.75 -1.16
CA TRP A 206 -5.38 24.16 -1.49
C TRP A 206 -5.45 25.61 -1.97
N GLU A 207 -4.80 26.53 -1.27
CA GLU A 207 -4.74 27.94 -1.67
C GLU A 207 -4.09 28.15 -3.04
N ALA A 208 -3.03 27.39 -3.35
CA ALA A 208 -2.31 27.48 -4.62
C ALA A 208 -2.99 26.72 -5.78
N GLY A 209 -4.02 25.90 -5.52
CA GLY A 209 -4.74 25.16 -6.55
C GLY A 209 -3.90 24.13 -7.32
N ILE A 210 -2.92 23.50 -6.66
CA ILE A 210 -1.92 22.64 -7.32
C ILE A 210 -2.51 21.41 -8.04
N VAL A 211 -3.74 21.01 -7.69
CA VAL A 211 -4.44 19.86 -8.26
C VAL A 211 -4.82 20.10 -9.73
N VAL A 212 -5.02 21.35 -10.13
CA VAL A 212 -5.64 21.67 -11.43
C VAL A 212 -4.60 22.06 -12.48
N GLN A 213 -3.45 22.61 -12.08
CA GLN A 213 -2.45 23.15 -13.01
C GLN A 213 -1.28 22.17 -13.17
N PRO A 214 -1.12 21.51 -14.33
CA PRO A 214 -0.03 20.57 -14.54
C PRO A 214 1.33 21.29 -14.64
N SER A 215 2.24 20.94 -13.75
CA SER A 215 3.65 21.33 -13.80
C SER A 215 4.48 20.29 -13.05
N ASN A 216 5.79 20.20 -13.30
CA ASN A 216 6.65 19.29 -12.56
C ASN A 216 6.60 19.59 -11.04
N GLU A 217 6.59 20.87 -10.64
CA GLU A 217 6.50 21.29 -9.23
C GLU A 217 5.16 20.86 -8.60
N ASN A 218 4.04 21.03 -9.31
CA ASN A 218 2.72 20.66 -8.80
C ASN A 218 2.53 19.13 -8.76
N ALA A 219 3.06 18.41 -9.75
CA ALA A 219 3.07 16.95 -9.75
C ALA A 219 3.90 16.42 -8.57
N ALA A 220 5.12 16.93 -8.38
CA ALA A 220 5.97 16.57 -7.24
C ALA A 220 5.30 16.89 -5.90
N SER A 221 4.63 18.05 -5.79
CA SER A 221 3.88 18.43 -4.59
C SER A 221 2.72 17.48 -4.31
N CYS A 222 1.92 17.11 -5.33
CA CYS A 222 0.83 16.14 -5.18
C CYS A 222 1.35 14.75 -4.77
N TYR A 223 2.47 14.31 -5.35
CA TYR A 223 3.12 13.07 -4.94
C TYR A 223 3.53 13.11 -3.46
N LEU A 224 4.25 14.15 -3.03
CA LEU A 224 4.69 14.28 -1.65
C LEU A 224 3.51 14.35 -0.69
N LEU A 225 2.48 15.16 -0.98
CA LEU A 225 1.27 15.25 -0.13
C LEU A 225 0.59 13.90 0.04
N ASP A 226 0.50 13.10 -1.03
CA ASP A 226 -0.05 11.76 -0.93
C ASP A 226 0.78 10.86 0.01
N GLN A 227 2.11 10.95 -0.05
CA GLN A 227 3.02 10.25 0.87
C GLN A 227 2.92 10.76 2.33
N LEU A 228 2.62 12.04 2.52
CA LEU A 228 2.39 12.63 3.84
C LEU A 228 1.08 12.09 4.45
N ASP A 229 0.03 11.95 3.64
CA ASP A 229 -1.28 11.44 4.06
C ASP A 229 -1.28 9.94 4.38
N GLN A 230 -0.45 9.15 3.72
CA GLN A 230 -0.33 7.70 3.97
C GLN A 230 0.33 7.31 5.31
N GLY A 231 0.93 8.26 6.03
CA GLY A 231 1.73 7.98 7.22
C GLY A 231 1.02 8.15 8.57
N SER A 232 -0.29 8.43 8.58
CA SER A 232 -1.04 8.60 9.83
C SER A 232 -1.75 7.29 10.23
N PRO A 233 -1.33 6.60 11.30
CA PRO A 233 -1.99 5.37 11.76
C PRO A 233 -3.42 5.61 12.28
N ALA A 234 -3.79 6.86 12.59
CA ALA A 234 -5.10 7.24 13.10
C ALA A 234 -6.15 7.52 12.02
N GLU A 235 -5.71 7.77 10.78
CA GLU A 235 -6.62 7.97 9.64
C GLU A 235 -6.73 6.63 8.92
N THR A 236 -7.86 5.94 9.13
CA THR A 236 -8.26 4.82 8.27
C THR A 236 -8.08 5.28 6.83
N SER A 237 -7.12 4.69 6.11
CA SER A 237 -6.80 5.00 4.71
C SER A 237 -8.12 5.16 3.96
N THR A 238 -8.53 6.41 3.74
CA THR A 238 -9.74 6.65 2.98
C THR A 238 -9.46 6.07 1.59
N ALA A 239 -10.42 5.31 1.04
CA ALA A 239 -10.22 4.71 -0.28
C ALA A 239 -9.95 5.77 -1.36
N ALA A 240 -10.27 7.03 -1.09
CA ALA A 240 -9.96 8.17 -1.93
C ALA A 240 -8.53 8.67 -1.68
N ARG A 241 -7.65 8.49 -2.68
CA ARG A 241 -6.32 9.13 -2.76
C ARG A 241 -6.37 10.30 -3.75
N PRO A 242 -6.92 11.48 -3.37
CA PRO A 242 -7.11 12.58 -4.29
C PRO A 242 -5.79 13.14 -4.81
N TRP A 243 -4.76 13.22 -3.96
CA TRP A 243 -3.44 13.69 -4.33
C TRP A 243 -2.75 12.75 -5.32
N ALA A 244 -2.77 11.44 -5.09
CA ALA A 244 -2.25 10.49 -6.09
C ALA A 244 -3.02 10.54 -7.42
N THR A 245 -4.34 10.76 -7.38
CA THR A 245 -5.15 10.91 -8.60
C THR A 245 -4.77 12.16 -9.39
N ALA A 246 -4.64 13.31 -8.70
CA ALA A 246 -4.19 14.56 -9.29
C ALA A 246 -2.78 14.44 -9.86
N TYR A 247 -1.89 13.82 -9.10
CA TYR A 247 -0.52 13.50 -9.50
C TYR A 247 -0.49 12.69 -10.80
N MET A 248 -1.22 11.57 -10.88
CA MET A 248 -1.29 10.75 -12.10
C MET A 248 -1.87 11.53 -13.29
N SER A 249 -2.86 12.40 -13.05
CA SER A 249 -3.38 13.29 -14.09
C SER A 249 -2.30 14.24 -14.63
N HIS A 250 -1.50 14.83 -13.76
CA HIS A 250 -0.39 15.71 -14.17
C HIS A 250 0.66 14.95 -14.97
N ILE A 251 1.06 13.77 -14.52
CA ILE A 251 2.05 12.94 -15.26
C ILE A 251 1.57 12.62 -16.67
N ARG A 252 0.29 12.25 -16.84
CA ARG A 252 -0.26 11.92 -18.17
C ARG A 252 -0.16 13.09 -19.15
N ILE A 253 -0.22 14.32 -18.65
CA ILE A 253 -0.08 15.55 -19.44
C ILE A 253 1.41 15.86 -19.69
N LEU A 254 2.27 15.64 -18.70
CA LEU A 254 3.70 16.00 -18.76
C LEU A 254 4.56 14.96 -19.50
N ALA A 255 4.22 13.68 -19.42
CA ALA A 255 5.02 12.59 -19.98
C ALA A 255 5.31 12.72 -21.47
N PRO A 256 4.36 13.10 -22.35
CA PRO A 256 4.66 13.36 -23.76
C PRO A 256 5.73 14.43 -23.97
N LEU A 257 5.78 15.45 -23.10
CA LEU A 257 6.79 16.51 -23.15
C LEU A 257 8.18 15.98 -22.79
N TRP A 258 8.27 15.11 -21.77
CA TRP A 258 9.54 14.47 -21.40
C TRP A 258 10.07 13.59 -22.52
N HIS A 259 9.20 12.84 -23.21
CA HIS A 259 9.56 12.06 -24.39
C HIS A 259 10.14 12.94 -25.50
N SER A 260 9.50 14.08 -25.79
CA SER A 260 10.03 15.03 -26.77
C SER A 260 11.37 15.67 -26.38
N ALA A 261 11.66 15.75 -25.08
CA ALA A 261 12.87 16.35 -24.53
C ALA A 261 14.04 15.37 -24.34
N GLY A 262 13.88 14.09 -24.70
CA GLY A 262 14.95 13.08 -24.62
C GLY A 262 14.80 12.09 -23.46
N PHE A 263 13.63 11.47 -23.31
CA PHE A 263 13.38 10.42 -22.31
C PHE A 263 14.32 9.21 -22.51
N THR A 264 15.06 8.83 -21.46
CA THR A 264 16.14 7.84 -21.55
C THR A 264 15.75 6.47 -20.98
N ALA A 265 16.55 5.45 -21.28
CA ALA A 265 16.40 4.12 -20.66
C ALA A 265 16.58 4.17 -19.13
N THR A 266 17.42 5.06 -18.62
CA THR A 266 17.58 5.30 -17.18
C THR A 266 16.30 5.87 -16.58
N SER A 267 15.71 6.89 -17.22
CA SER A 267 14.42 7.45 -16.82
C SER A 267 13.33 6.37 -16.79
N ALA A 268 13.31 5.50 -17.80
CA ALA A 268 12.37 4.37 -17.86
C ALA A 268 12.53 3.38 -16.68
N ALA A 269 13.78 3.14 -16.23
CA ALA A 269 14.06 2.29 -15.09
C ALA A 269 13.63 2.93 -13.75
N GLU A 270 13.87 4.23 -13.59
CA GLU A 270 13.42 4.99 -12.40
C GLU A 270 11.90 4.99 -12.30
N TRP A 271 11.20 5.27 -13.41
CA TRP A 271 9.75 5.20 -13.47
C TRP A 271 9.22 3.79 -13.21
N ALA A 272 9.90 2.73 -13.68
CA ALA A 272 9.51 1.36 -13.34
C ALA A 272 9.55 1.08 -11.84
N GLY A 273 10.57 1.59 -11.12
CA GLY A 273 10.64 1.51 -9.66
C GLY A 273 9.52 2.29 -8.98
N PHE A 274 9.18 3.48 -9.49
CA PHE A 274 8.08 4.25 -8.94
C PHE A 274 6.71 3.58 -9.13
N LEU A 275 6.41 3.13 -10.36
CA LEU A 275 5.16 2.45 -10.66
C LEU A 275 5.01 1.14 -9.88
N MET A 276 6.12 0.43 -9.65
CA MET A 276 6.17 -0.69 -8.72
C MET A 276 5.71 -0.25 -7.32
N GLY A 277 6.29 0.81 -6.75
CA GLY A 277 5.93 1.29 -5.41
C GLY A 277 4.44 1.61 -5.25
N GLU A 278 3.87 2.31 -6.23
CA GLU A 278 2.43 2.61 -6.27
C GLU A 278 1.56 1.35 -6.40
N ALA A 279 1.98 0.36 -7.20
CA ALA A 279 1.26 -0.89 -7.34
C ALA A 279 1.26 -1.73 -6.05
N LEU A 280 2.41 -1.78 -5.36
CA LEU A 280 2.54 -2.47 -4.06
C LEU A 280 1.69 -1.78 -3.00
N LEU A 281 1.65 -0.46 -2.99
CA LEU A 281 0.82 0.32 -2.07
C LEU A 281 -0.67 0.03 -2.29
N SER A 282 -1.15 0.06 -3.54
CA SER A 282 -2.53 -0.33 -3.87
C SER A 282 -2.84 -1.76 -3.43
N THR A 283 -1.89 -2.67 -3.64
CA THR A 283 -2.02 -4.09 -3.24
C THR A 283 -2.15 -4.24 -1.73
N ARG A 284 -1.27 -3.59 -0.95
CA ARG A 284 -1.30 -3.60 0.52
C ARG A 284 -2.61 -3.04 1.05
N ASN A 285 -3.04 -1.90 0.52
CA ASN A 285 -4.24 -1.21 0.96
C ASN A 285 -5.53 -1.83 0.41
N ARG A 286 -5.43 -2.86 -0.44
CA ARG A 286 -6.54 -3.53 -1.12
C ARG A 286 -7.41 -2.55 -1.92
N THR A 287 -6.77 -1.60 -2.59
CA THR A 287 -7.41 -0.59 -3.45
C THR A 287 -7.07 -0.83 -4.92
N ALA A 288 -7.88 -0.27 -5.81
CA ALA A 288 -7.57 -0.32 -7.25
C ALA A 288 -6.21 0.29 -7.56
N LEU A 289 -5.56 -0.22 -8.60
CA LEU A 289 -4.34 0.37 -9.12
C LEU A 289 -4.68 1.71 -9.79
N LEU A 290 -3.95 2.76 -9.43
CA LEU A 290 -4.08 4.08 -10.07
C LEU A 290 -3.46 4.12 -11.48
N ILE A 291 -2.58 3.17 -11.75
CA ILE A 291 -1.74 3.09 -12.96
C ILE A 291 -2.39 2.14 -13.95
N THR A 292 -2.72 2.67 -15.12
CA THR A 292 -3.22 1.88 -16.26
C THR A 292 -2.07 1.18 -16.99
N TRP A 293 -2.40 0.21 -17.83
CA TRP A 293 -1.41 -0.43 -18.70
C TRP A 293 -0.74 0.58 -19.64
N GLN A 294 -1.50 1.56 -20.14
CA GLN A 294 -0.98 2.63 -20.99
C GLN A 294 0.01 3.54 -20.25
N ASP A 295 -0.29 3.90 -19.00
CA ASP A 295 0.62 4.69 -18.17
C ASP A 295 1.94 3.93 -17.95
N GLN A 296 1.86 2.62 -17.72
CA GLN A 296 3.02 1.76 -17.54
C GLN A 296 3.91 1.71 -18.80
N MET A 297 3.33 1.55 -19.99
CA MET A 297 4.06 1.63 -21.25
C MET A 297 4.68 3.00 -21.49
N LEU A 298 3.94 4.06 -21.19
CA LEU A 298 4.37 5.44 -21.41
C LEU A 298 5.56 5.81 -20.51
N LEU A 299 5.57 5.37 -19.26
CA LEU A 299 6.55 5.79 -18.27
C LEU A 299 7.70 4.80 -18.10
N SER A 300 7.44 3.49 -18.18
CA SER A 300 8.49 2.49 -18.03
C SER A 300 9.09 2.05 -19.36
N GLY A 301 8.57 2.50 -20.50
CA GLY A 301 8.98 2.06 -21.82
C GLY A 301 8.32 0.74 -22.26
N PRO A 302 8.76 0.15 -23.39
CA PRO A 302 8.11 -1.02 -23.99
C PRO A 302 8.19 -2.26 -23.09
N GLU A 303 7.26 -3.18 -23.33
CA GLU A 303 7.19 -4.46 -22.61
C GLU A 303 8.52 -5.22 -22.67
N PRO A 304 9.11 -5.56 -21.51
CA PRO A 304 10.35 -6.31 -21.43
C PRO A 304 10.13 -7.82 -21.65
N PRO A 305 11.21 -8.63 -21.76
CA PRO A 305 11.10 -10.09 -21.77
C PRO A 305 10.34 -10.66 -20.55
N THR A 306 9.76 -11.85 -20.71
CA THR A 306 9.05 -12.53 -19.60
C THR A 306 10.00 -12.91 -18.47
N LEU A 307 9.45 -13.11 -17.27
CA LEU A 307 10.22 -13.54 -16.09
C LEU A 307 10.98 -14.86 -16.35
N GLU A 308 10.39 -15.81 -17.06
CA GLU A 308 11.02 -17.09 -17.41
C GLU A 308 12.20 -16.88 -18.37
N SER A 309 12.02 -16.02 -19.38
CA SER A 309 13.10 -15.66 -20.30
C SER A 309 14.24 -14.94 -19.56
N MET A 310 13.92 -14.10 -18.57
CA MET A 310 14.91 -13.44 -17.73
C MET A 310 15.68 -14.45 -16.87
N LEU A 311 14.98 -15.37 -16.20
CA LEU A 311 15.61 -16.42 -15.39
C LEU A 311 16.55 -17.28 -16.25
N ALA A 312 16.07 -17.75 -17.40
CA ALA A 312 16.89 -18.55 -18.32
C ALA A 312 18.13 -17.77 -18.83
N SER A 313 18.02 -16.45 -19.01
CA SER A 313 19.15 -15.60 -19.40
C SER A 313 20.16 -15.44 -18.25
N LEU A 314 19.67 -15.31 -17.02
CA LEU A 314 20.52 -15.23 -15.83
C LEU A 314 21.28 -16.54 -15.59
N GLU A 315 20.60 -17.68 -15.69
CA GLU A 315 21.22 -19.01 -15.53
C GLU A 315 22.30 -19.29 -16.58
N LYS A 316 22.10 -18.84 -17.82
CA LYS A 316 23.07 -18.98 -18.92
C LYS A 316 24.25 -18.02 -18.83
N ALA A 317 24.06 -16.86 -18.19
CA ALA A 317 25.14 -15.89 -18.05
C ALA A 317 26.27 -16.47 -17.20
N SER A 318 27.52 -16.22 -17.62
CA SER A 318 28.73 -16.59 -16.89
C SER A 318 28.60 -16.29 -15.39
N SER A 319 29.14 -17.17 -14.55
CA SER A 319 29.23 -16.98 -13.10
C SER A 319 30.06 -15.75 -12.70
N ASN A 320 30.74 -15.09 -13.64
CA ASN A 320 31.46 -13.85 -13.38
C ASN A 320 30.48 -12.75 -12.93
N PRO A 321 30.66 -12.18 -11.73
CA PRO A 321 29.76 -11.18 -11.18
C PRO A 321 29.94 -9.84 -11.93
N SER A 322 29.21 -9.67 -13.03
CA SER A 322 29.13 -8.39 -13.74
C SER A 322 27.93 -7.58 -13.26
N LEU A 323 28.19 -6.40 -12.70
CA LEU A 323 27.15 -5.43 -12.31
C LEU A 323 26.35 -4.91 -13.50
N THR A 324 26.91 -4.93 -14.71
CA THR A 324 26.20 -4.57 -15.95
C THR A 324 25.00 -5.49 -16.21
N LEU A 325 25.14 -6.79 -15.92
CA LEU A 325 24.05 -7.74 -16.04
C LEU A 325 22.95 -7.46 -15.00
N LEU A 326 23.34 -7.07 -13.79
CA LEU A 326 22.40 -6.68 -12.73
C LEU A 326 21.57 -5.46 -13.15
N TRP A 327 22.20 -4.43 -13.71
CA TRP A 327 21.46 -3.25 -14.21
C TRP A 327 20.51 -3.58 -15.37
N GLY A 328 20.90 -4.52 -16.24
CA GLY A 328 20.07 -4.97 -17.35
C GLY A 328 18.76 -5.63 -16.94
N ILE A 329 18.68 -6.20 -15.73
CA ILE A 329 17.48 -6.90 -15.24
C ILE A 329 16.58 -6.05 -14.34
N VAL A 330 17.05 -4.91 -13.80
CA VAL A 330 16.28 -4.08 -12.85
C VAL A 330 14.97 -3.61 -13.48
N ARG A 331 15.02 -2.91 -14.63
CA ARG A 331 13.79 -2.43 -15.29
C ARG A 331 12.84 -3.58 -15.64
N PRO A 332 13.28 -4.64 -16.36
CA PRO A 332 12.41 -5.79 -16.63
C PRO A 332 11.75 -6.40 -15.40
N PHE A 333 12.50 -6.55 -14.30
CA PHE A 333 11.97 -7.13 -13.06
C PHE A 333 10.90 -6.24 -12.43
N LEU A 334 11.20 -4.95 -12.25
CA LEU A 334 10.28 -3.98 -11.64
C LEU A 334 9.02 -3.78 -12.49
N PHE A 335 9.15 -3.88 -13.82
CA PHE A 335 8.03 -3.78 -14.75
C PHE A 335 6.97 -4.86 -14.53
N HIS A 336 7.36 -6.09 -14.18
CA HIS A 336 6.40 -7.18 -13.97
C HIS A 336 5.57 -7.00 -12.68
N ILE A 337 6.00 -6.13 -11.76
CA ILE A 337 5.33 -5.94 -10.46
C ILE A 337 3.94 -5.30 -10.61
N PRO A 338 3.74 -4.17 -11.31
CA PRO A 338 2.40 -3.66 -11.60
C PRO A 338 1.51 -4.65 -12.36
N VAL A 339 2.07 -5.53 -13.20
CA VAL A 339 1.32 -6.56 -13.91
C VAL A 339 0.75 -7.59 -12.94
N LEU A 340 1.60 -8.10 -12.05
CA LEU A 340 1.19 -9.07 -11.03
C LEU A 340 0.25 -8.47 -9.99
N ALA A 341 0.47 -7.22 -9.58
CA ALA A 341 -0.43 -6.48 -8.70
C ALA A 341 -1.83 -6.32 -9.33
N ARG A 342 -1.90 -6.06 -10.64
CA ARG A 342 -3.16 -5.98 -11.38
C ARG A 342 -3.90 -7.31 -11.39
N ILE A 343 -3.22 -8.42 -11.69
CA ILE A 343 -3.80 -9.78 -11.63
C ILE A 343 -4.35 -10.06 -10.21
N LEU A 344 -3.57 -9.71 -9.18
CA LEU A 344 -3.99 -9.89 -7.80
C LEU A 344 -5.27 -9.09 -7.48
N TYR A 345 -5.39 -7.87 -7.97
CA TYR A 345 -6.58 -7.04 -7.73
C TYR A 345 -7.79 -7.46 -8.57
N GLU A 346 -7.63 -7.54 -9.89
CA GLU A 346 -8.71 -7.74 -10.86
C GLU A 346 -9.19 -9.21 -10.88
N ASP A 347 -8.26 -10.17 -10.95
CA ASP A 347 -8.59 -11.59 -11.18
C ASP A 347 -8.71 -12.40 -9.89
N ILE A 348 -7.95 -12.05 -8.84
CA ILE A 348 -7.90 -12.81 -7.58
C ILE A 348 -8.76 -12.17 -6.50
N ALA A 349 -8.62 -10.87 -6.22
CA ALA A 349 -9.41 -10.18 -5.20
C ALA A 349 -10.83 -9.80 -5.71
N GLY A 350 -11.07 -9.84 -7.02
CA GLY A 350 -12.38 -9.58 -7.63
C GLY A 350 -12.71 -8.10 -7.82
N GLY A 351 -11.70 -7.24 -7.96
CA GLY A 351 -11.88 -5.82 -8.20
C GLY A 351 -12.49 -5.53 -9.57
N MET A 352 -13.74 -5.04 -9.57
CA MET A 352 -14.34 -4.24 -10.64
C MET A 352 -15.07 -5.02 -11.78
N SER A 353 -16.26 -5.55 -11.48
CA SER A 353 -17.29 -5.75 -12.54
C SER A 353 -18.69 -5.24 -12.19
N LEU A 354 -18.97 -4.77 -10.96
CA LEU A 354 -20.34 -4.36 -10.56
C LEU A 354 -20.44 -2.97 -9.89
N CYS A 355 -19.33 -2.28 -9.67
CA CYS A 355 -19.33 -1.08 -8.82
C CYS A 355 -19.66 0.23 -9.56
N LEU A 356 -19.52 0.27 -10.89
CA LEU A 356 -19.73 1.49 -11.68
C LEU A 356 -21.22 1.89 -11.87
N SER A 357 -22.18 1.04 -11.51
CA SER A 357 -23.62 1.35 -11.65
C SER A 357 -24.38 1.57 -10.32
N LEU A 358 -23.70 1.47 -9.17
CA LEU A 358 -24.34 1.50 -7.84
C LEU A 358 -23.79 2.57 -6.90
N THR A 359 -22.68 3.21 -7.28
CA THR A 359 -22.03 4.29 -6.51
C THR A 359 -22.91 5.52 -6.31
N GLU A 360 -23.82 5.83 -7.26
CA GLU A 360 -24.73 6.97 -7.10
C GLU A 360 -25.93 6.69 -6.17
N PHE A 361 -26.30 5.42 -5.95
CA PHE A 361 -27.51 5.09 -5.17
C PHE A 361 -27.23 4.84 -3.68
N LEU A 362 -26.01 4.41 -3.32
CA LEU A 362 -25.68 3.98 -1.95
C LEU A 362 -24.72 4.92 -1.20
N ALA A 363 -24.20 5.97 -1.84
CA ALA A 363 -23.43 7.03 -1.16
C ALA A 363 -24.24 7.77 -0.06
N ALA A 364 -25.55 7.56 0.01
CA ALA A 364 -26.42 8.06 1.07
C ALA A 364 -26.44 7.18 2.35
N HIS A 365 -25.79 6.00 2.38
CA HIS A 365 -25.75 5.11 3.54
C HIS A 365 -24.32 4.88 4.00
N ARG A 366 -24.06 5.13 5.28
CA ARG A 366 -22.74 5.24 5.94
C ARG A 366 -21.91 3.94 6.03
N ASP A 367 -22.31 2.85 5.38
CA ASP A 367 -21.64 1.54 5.42
C ASP A 367 -20.81 1.29 4.15
N VAL A 368 -19.67 1.97 4.05
CA VAL A 368 -18.68 1.79 2.96
C VAL A 368 -17.96 0.43 3.05
N THR A 369 -17.99 -0.23 4.22
CA THR A 369 -17.44 -1.57 4.44
C THR A 369 -18.14 -2.64 3.61
N CYS A 370 -19.46 -2.55 3.43
CA CYS A 370 -20.25 -3.56 2.70
C CYS A 370 -19.94 -3.61 1.19
N LEU A 371 -19.51 -2.50 0.58
CA LEU A 371 -19.15 -2.44 -0.85
C LEU A 371 -17.80 -3.09 -1.17
N LYS A 372 -16.85 -3.13 -0.22
CA LYS A 372 -15.57 -3.85 -0.39
C LYS A 372 -15.77 -5.36 -0.42
N ASP A 373 -16.80 -5.86 0.27
CA ASP A 373 -17.13 -7.28 0.35
C ASP A 373 -17.92 -7.77 -0.89
N TYR A 374 -18.71 -6.90 -1.53
CA TYR A 374 -19.55 -7.30 -2.68
C TYR A 374 -18.77 -7.68 -3.95
N ALA A 375 -17.63 -7.03 -4.22
CA ALA A 375 -16.78 -7.35 -5.38
C ALA A 375 -16.06 -8.71 -5.20
N ARG A 376 -15.84 -9.11 -3.94
CA ARG A 376 -15.16 -10.34 -3.52
C ARG A 376 -16.05 -11.59 -3.57
N LEU A 377 -17.34 -11.42 -3.89
CA LEU A 377 -18.31 -12.50 -4.09
C LEU A 377 -18.12 -13.25 -5.42
N SER A 378 -17.27 -12.76 -6.32
CA SER A 378 -16.92 -13.49 -7.54
C SER A 378 -16.09 -14.75 -7.21
N PRO A 379 -16.35 -15.89 -7.89
CA PRO A 379 -15.59 -17.11 -7.66
C PRO A 379 -14.11 -16.86 -7.93
N LEU A 380 -13.25 -17.39 -7.07
CA LEU A 380 -11.80 -17.28 -7.20
C LEU A 380 -11.33 -17.87 -8.53
N SER A 381 -10.56 -17.11 -9.30
CA SER A 381 -9.88 -17.62 -10.49
C SER A 381 -8.66 -18.44 -10.08
N GLU A 382 -8.82 -19.76 -9.96
CA GLU A 382 -7.71 -20.66 -9.60
C GLU A 382 -6.55 -20.58 -10.61
N SER A 383 -6.85 -20.38 -11.90
CA SER A 383 -5.82 -20.21 -12.93
C SER A 383 -5.00 -18.94 -12.71
N ALA A 384 -5.63 -17.84 -12.28
CA ALA A 384 -4.93 -16.60 -11.93
C ALA A 384 -4.04 -16.80 -10.69
N VAL A 385 -4.53 -17.51 -9.66
CA VAL A 385 -3.73 -17.84 -8.47
C VAL A 385 -2.52 -18.70 -8.83
N ILE A 386 -2.70 -19.75 -9.65
CA ILE A 386 -1.60 -20.61 -10.10
C ILE A 386 -0.58 -19.81 -10.91
N LYS A 387 -1.03 -18.94 -11.82
CA LYS A 387 -0.16 -18.05 -12.60
C LYS A 387 0.64 -17.11 -11.69
N MET A 388 -0.01 -16.55 -10.67
CA MET A 388 0.62 -15.68 -9.68
C MET A 388 1.68 -16.44 -8.86
N ILE A 389 1.35 -17.64 -8.35
CA ILE A 389 2.30 -18.51 -7.63
C ILE A 389 3.51 -18.82 -8.50
N SER A 390 3.29 -19.26 -9.75
CA SER A 390 4.37 -19.55 -10.69
C SER A 390 5.27 -18.33 -10.92
N SER A 391 4.68 -17.15 -11.12
CA SER A 391 5.43 -15.91 -11.34
C SER A 391 6.26 -15.52 -10.11
N LEU A 392 5.67 -15.64 -8.92
CA LEU A 392 6.35 -15.38 -7.64
C LEU A 392 7.49 -16.37 -7.40
N THR A 393 7.32 -17.65 -7.73
CA THR A 393 8.40 -18.65 -7.66
C THR A 393 9.56 -18.29 -8.60
N VAL A 394 9.28 -17.89 -9.84
CA VAL A 394 10.31 -17.46 -10.79
C VAL A 394 11.03 -16.20 -10.27
N MET A 395 10.29 -15.23 -9.73
CA MET A 395 10.88 -14.03 -9.11
C MET A 395 11.78 -14.37 -7.93
N HIS A 396 11.35 -15.30 -7.05
CA HIS A 396 12.16 -15.77 -5.94
C HIS A 396 13.49 -16.37 -6.42
N SER A 397 13.46 -17.19 -7.48
CA SER A 397 14.67 -17.75 -8.09
C SER A 397 15.59 -16.66 -8.66
N ILE A 398 15.02 -15.66 -9.36
CA ILE A 398 15.77 -14.51 -9.88
C ILE A 398 16.45 -13.75 -8.73
N ILE A 399 15.71 -13.40 -7.68
CA ILE A 399 16.22 -12.71 -6.49
C ILE A 399 17.35 -13.51 -5.86
N SER A 400 17.19 -14.83 -5.71
CA SER A 400 18.20 -15.70 -5.10
C SER A 400 19.51 -15.67 -5.89
N ILE A 401 19.43 -15.77 -7.22
CA ILE A 401 20.61 -15.68 -8.11
C ILE A 401 21.26 -14.29 -8.01
N VAL A 402 20.46 -13.23 -8.03
CA VAL A 402 20.92 -11.84 -7.98
C VAL A 402 21.63 -11.56 -6.66
N LEU A 403 21.03 -11.91 -5.53
CA LEU A 403 21.63 -11.75 -4.21
C LEU A 403 22.94 -12.54 -4.10
N GLY A 404 22.97 -13.80 -4.56
CA GLY A 404 24.20 -14.59 -4.56
C GLY A 404 25.32 -13.95 -5.40
N ARG A 405 24.99 -13.33 -6.53
CA ARG A 405 25.96 -12.61 -7.37
C ARG A 405 26.42 -11.30 -6.75
N VAL A 406 25.53 -10.56 -6.10
CA VAL A 406 25.89 -9.32 -5.38
C VAL A 406 26.79 -9.64 -4.19
N ASP A 407 26.44 -10.66 -3.39
CA ASP A 407 27.26 -11.14 -2.28
C ASP A 407 28.67 -11.54 -2.77
N ALA A 408 28.76 -12.31 -3.87
CA ALA A 408 30.03 -12.69 -4.48
C ALA A 408 30.83 -11.51 -5.05
N ALA A 409 30.16 -10.55 -5.69
CA ALA A 409 30.80 -9.34 -6.23
C ALA A 409 31.42 -8.47 -5.13
N LEU A 410 30.78 -8.45 -3.95
CA LEU A 410 31.15 -7.58 -2.84
C LEU A 410 32.08 -8.26 -1.81
N ALA A 411 32.22 -9.59 -1.83
CA ALA A 411 33.09 -10.34 -0.91
C ALA A 411 34.58 -9.94 -0.95
N GLY A 412 35.03 -9.26 -2.02
CA GLY A 412 36.41 -8.76 -2.17
C GLY A 412 36.63 -7.30 -1.72
N VAL A 413 35.57 -6.58 -1.34
CA VAL A 413 35.66 -5.19 -0.88
C VAL A 413 35.80 -5.24 0.64
N VAL A 414 36.97 -4.86 1.18
CA VAL A 414 37.23 -4.87 2.63
C VAL A 414 36.20 -4.00 3.34
N ASP A 415 35.28 -4.63 4.09
CA ASP A 415 34.37 -3.96 5.02
C ASP A 415 35.19 -3.36 6.16
N SER A 416 35.62 -2.10 6.03
CA SER A 416 36.00 -1.35 7.23
C SER A 416 34.70 -1.03 8.00
N PRO A 417 34.61 -1.29 9.31
CA PRO A 417 33.43 -0.93 10.11
C PRO A 417 33.14 0.58 10.08
N LEU A 418 34.13 1.41 9.70
CA LEU A 418 33.96 2.85 9.45
C LEU A 418 33.33 3.17 8.08
N THR A 419 33.44 2.28 7.08
CA THR A 419 32.80 2.45 5.77
C THR A 419 31.33 2.02 5.74
N GLN A 420 30.86 1.19 6.68
CA GLN A 420 29.42 0.92 6.84
C GLN A 420 28.63 2.18 7.26
N SER A 421 29.29 3.11 7.96
CA SER A 421 28.73 4.41 8.37
C SER A 421 28.70 5.44 7.22
N ALA A 422 29.48 5.23 6.16
CA ALA A 422 29.61 6.15 5.02
C ALA A 422 28.71 5.79 3.83
N VAL A 423 27.92 4.71 3.90
CA VAL A 423 26.92 4.34 2.87
C VAL A 423 25.59 5.07 3.10
N THR A 424 25.65 6.27 3.68
CA THR A 424 24.49 7.06 4.09
C THR A 424 23.89 7.89 2.97
N THR A 425 24.59 8.02 1.85
CA THR A 425 24.07 8.64 0.65
C THR A 425 23.86 7.57 -0.43
N LEU A 426 22.67 7.60 -1.06
CA LEU A 426 22.50 7.13 -2.44
C LEU A 426 23.27 8.04 -3.41
N ASP A 427 24.45 8.54 -3.03
CA ASP A 427 25.40 9.10 -3.97
C ASP A 427 25.81 7.91 -4.83
N GLY A 428 25.28 7.84 -6.05
CA GLY A 428 25.53 6.78 -7.03
C GLY A 428 27.00 6.62 -7.46
N THR A 429 27.94 7.11 -6.65
CA THR A 429 29.39 6.99 -6.76
C THR A 429 29.91 5.66 -6.21
N ASN A 430 29.22 5.04 -5.24
CA ASN A 430 29.58 3.71 -4.74
C ASN A 430 28.76 2.61 -5.43
N VAL A 431 29.40 1.88 -6.34
CA VAL A 431 28.75 0.82 -7.12
C VAL A 431 28.21 -0.32 -6.22
N GLY A 432 28.83 -0.55 -5.06
CA GLY A 432 28.37 -1.55 -4.10
C GLY A 432 27.09 -1.17 -3.35
N SER A 433 26.90 0.12 -3.03
CA SER A 433 25.68 0.59 -2.37
C SER A 433 24.48 0.55 -3.32
N ALA A 434 24.69 0.96 -4.57
CA ALA A 434 23.67 0.91 -5.63
C ALA A 434 23.22 -0.54 -5.91
N ALA A 435 24.15 -1.50 -5.95
CA ALA A 435 23.84 -2.92 -6.13
C ALA A 435 23.04 -3.50 -4.95
N ARG A 436 23.39 -3.13 -3.71
CA ARG A 436 22.64 -3.53 -2.51
C ARG A 436 21.24 -2.92 -2.51
N ALA A 437 21.10 -1.64 -2.84
CA ALA A 437 19.81 -0.96 -2.94
C ALA A 437 18.90 -1.58 -4.02
N ALA A 438 19.43 -1.90 -5.20
CA ALA A 438 18.68 -2.56 -6.26
C ALA A 438 18.23 -3.98 -5.86
N SER A 439 19.08 -4.72 -5.17
CA SER A 439 18.75 -6.05 -4.65
C SER A 439 17.65 -5.99 -3.60
N TYR A 440 17.74 -5.01 -2.69
CA TYR A 440 16.70 -4.77 -1.70
C TYR A 440 15.38 -4.36 -2.34
N ALA A 441 15.41 -3.47 -3.34
CA ALA A 441 14.21 -3.10 -4.08
C ALA A 441 13.53 -4.35 -4.67
N ALA A 442 14.30 -5.28 -5.26
CA ALA A 442 13.76 -6.52 -5.81
C ALA A 442 13.15 -7.44 -4.73
N VAL A 443 13.82 -7.59 -3.58
CA VAL A 443 13.26 -8.31 -2.41
C VAL A 443 11.94 -7.66 -1.99
N PHE A 444 11.93 -6.33 -1.81
CA PHE A 444 10.76 -5.56 -1.41
C PHE A 444 9.58 -5.72 -2.40
N SER A 445 9.86 -5.75 -3.70
CA SER A 445 8.83 -5.99 -4.71
C SER A 445 8.18 -7.36 -4.57
N PHE A 446 8.99 -8.39 -4.34
CA PHE A 446 8.50 -9.76 -4.17
C PHE A 446 7.65 -9.89 -2.90
N ILE A 447 8.18 -9.47 -1.75
CA ILE A 447 7.46 -9.60 -0.48
C ILE A 447 6.19 -8.74 -0.43
N GLY A 448 6.17 -7.62 -1.17
CA GLY A 448 5.01 -6.74 -1.28
C GLY A 448 3.84 -7.34 -2.06
N LEU A 449 4.05 -8.44 -2.80
CA LEU A 449 3.00 -9.20 -3.48
C LEU A 449 2.62 -10.49 -2.75
N VAL A 450 3.60 -11.17 -2.15
CA VAL A 450 3.42 -12.48 -1.50
C VAL A 450 2.49 -12.40 -0.30
N LEU A 451 2.76 -11.48 0.64
CA LEU A 451 1.96 -11.39 1.86
C LEU A 451 0.52 -10.93 1.59
N PRO A 452 0.25 -9.96 0.71
CA PRO A 452 -1.12 -9.64 0.31
C PRO A 452 -1.86 -10.81 -0.37
N LEU A 453 -1.20 -11.59 -1.23
CA LEU A 453 -1.79 -12.79 -1.82
C LEU A 453 -2.15 -13.81 -0.73
N TYR A 454 -1.23 -14.08 0.20
CA TYR A 454 -1.48 -14.98 1.34
C TYR A 454 -2.71 -14.56 2.14
N ARG A 455 -2.76 -13.28 2.54
CA ARG A 455 -3.87 -12.71 3.31
C ARG A 455 -5.20 -12.68 2.56
N GLU A 456 -5.18 -12.59 1.22
CA GLU A 456 -6.39 -12.66 0.41
C GLU A 456 -6.92 -14.09 0.34
N LEU A 457 -6.06 -15.10 0.16
CA LEU A 457 -6.45 -16.51 0.19
C LEU A 457 -6.95 -16.94 1.58
N GLU A 458 -6.29 -16.48 2.64
CA GLU A 458 -6.71 -16.68 4.03
C GLU A 458 -8.10 -16.07 4.28
N TYR A 459 -8.32 -14.83 3.84
CA TYR A 459 -9.62 -14.17 3.94
C TYR A 459 -10.70 -14.99 3.21
N ARG A 460 -10.44 -15.44 1.97
CA ARG A 460 -11.39 -16.24 1.20
C ARG A 460 -11.70 -17.58 1.85
N GLU A 461 -10.71 -18.24 2.45
CA GLU A 461 -10.93 -19.50 3.18
C GLU A 461 -11.81 -19.28 4.40
N ALA A 462 -11.56 -18.20 5.17
CA ALA A 462 -12.39 -17.84 6.32
C ALA A 462 -13.82 -17.49 5.93
N THR A 463 -14.03 -16.76 4.83
CA THR A 463 -15.36 -16.40 4.33
C THR A 463 -16.13 -17.62 3.82
N ASP A 464 -15.49 -18.52 3.06
CA ASP A 464 -16.12 -19.76 2.57
C ASP A 464 -16.58 -20.64 3.76
N LEU A 465 -15.76 -20.74 4.82
CA LEU A 465 -16.14 -21.45 6.06
C LEU A 465 -17.31 -20.80 6.81
N GLY A 466 -17.37 -19.47 6.84
CA GLY A 466 -18.45 -18.71 7.48
C GLY A 466 -19.79 -18.90 6.76
N LEU A 467 -19.79 -18.87 5.42
CA LEU A 467 -20.98 -19.09 4.60
C LEU A 467 -21.47 -20.55 4.67
N GLY A 468 -20.56 -21.52 4.69
CA GLY A 468 -20.91 -22.94 4.85
C GLY A 468 -21.66 -23.23 6.16
N ARG A 469 -21.24 -22.62 7.28
CA ARG A 469 -21.92 -22.74 8.59
C ARG A 469 -23.30 -22.08 8.63
N SER A 470 -23.53 -21.03 7.85
CA SER A 470 -24.83 -20.35 7.78
C SER A 470 -25.86 -21.15 6.98
N ASN A 471 -25.43 -21.88 5.94
CA ASN A 471 -26.32 -22.72 5.14
C ASN A 471 -26.73 -24.00 5.89
N THR A 472 -25.82 -24.59 6.68
CA THR A 472 -26.14 -25.76 7.51
C THR A 472 -27.18 -25.47 8.60
N ALA A 473 -27.30 -24.23 9.07
CA ALA A 473 -28.34 -23.83 10.03
C ALA A 473 -29.71 -23.61 9.39
N ALA A 474 -29.78 -23.38 8.07
CA ALA A 474 -31.02 -23.25 7.32
C ALA A 474 -31.55 -24.60 6.81
N ASP A 475 -30.65 -25.55 6.53
CA ASP A 475 -31.00 -26.93 6.11
C ASP A 475 -31.52 -27.81 7.25
N ASP A 476 -31.42 -27.36 8.51
CA ASP A 476 -32.02 -28.03 9.67
C ASP A 476 -33.57 -27.97 9.67
N PHE A 477 -34.17 -27.21 8.74
CA PHE A 477 -35.60 -27.22 8.44
C PHE A 477 -35.93 -28.07 7.19
N GLY A 478 -35.39 -29.27 7.13
CA GLY A 478 -35.94 -30.45 6.45
C GLY A 478 -36.46 -30.25 5.02
N MET A 479 -35.65 -30.66 4.03
CA MET A 479 -36.03 -31.43 2.82
C MET A 479 -34.96 -31.29 1.72
N GLY A 480 -33.73 -31.74 1.97
CA GLY A 480 -32.66 -31.84 0.97
C GLY A 480 -31.79 -33.07 1.22
N GLY A 481 -31.77 -34.02 0.27
CA GLY A 481 -30.99 -35.26 0.41
C GLY A 481 -29.48 -35.03 0.34
N PRO A 482 -28.66 -35.87 1.02
CA PRO A 482 -27.21 -35.73 1.00
C PRO A 482 -26.64 -36.27 -0.32
N GLY A 483 -25.60 -35.63 -0.88
CA GLY A 483 -24.61 -36.42 -1.62
C GLY A 483 -23.84 -35.79 -2.78
N LEU A 484 -24.20 -34.63 -3.33
CA LEU A 484 -23.48 -34.11 -4.53
C LEU A 484 -22.91 -32.68 -4.38
N GLY A 485 -23.60 -31.77 -3.68
CA GLY A 485 -23.07 -30.42 -3.40
C GLY A 485 -21.89 -30.44 -2.42
N ASP A 486 -22.05 -31.22 -1.34
CA ASP A 486 -21.09 -31.28 -0.22
C ASP A 486 -19.70 -31.79 -0.64
N ALA A 487 -19.62 -32.76 -1.57
CA ALA A 487 -18.36 -33.28 -2.08
C ALA A 487 -17.64 -32.28 -3.02
N ALA A 488 -18.39 -31.49 -3.79
CA ALA A 488 -17.83 -30.47 -4.66
C ALA A 488 -17.31 -29.27 -3.86
N ASP A 489 -18.05 -28.83 -2.84
CA ASP A 489 -17.65 -27.75 -1.93
C ASP A 489 -16.45 -28.16 -1.07
N THR A 490 -16.44 -29.41 -0.58
CA THR A 490 -15.27 -29.98 0.13
C THR A 490 -14.03 -30.00 -0.76
N ARG A 491 -14.16 -30.39 -2.04
CA ARG A 491 -13.03 -30.40 -2.99
C ARG A 491 -12.52 -28.99 -3.29
N LYS A 492 -13.42 -28.01 -3.48
CA LYS A 492 -13.05 -26.61 -3.68
C LYS A 492 -12.30 -26.05 -2.47
N HIS A 493 -12.79 -26.34 -1.27
CA HIS A 493 -12.15 -25.94 -0.02
C HIS A 493 -10.75 -26.56 0.14
N GLN A 494 -10.60 -27.86 -0.16
CA GLN A 494 -9.29 -28.52 -0.15
C GLN A 494 -8.31 -27.89 -1.15
N ARG A 495 -8.76 -27.55 -2.36
CA ARG A 495 -7.92 -26.87 -3.37
C ARG A 495 -7.47 -25.48 -2.91
N LEU A 496 -8.40 -24.68 -2.37
CA LEU A 496 -8.06 -23.37 -1.81
C LEU A 496 -7.03 -23.48 -0.70
N ARG A 497 -7.21 -24.44 0.21
CA ARG A 497 -6.26 -24.71 1.30
C ARG A 497 -4.87 -25.11 0.76
N LEU A 498 -4.80 -25.94 -0.28
CA LEU A 498 -3.53 -26.30 -0.92
C LEU A 498 -2.84 -25.08 -1.54
N LEU A 499 -3.59 -24.23 -2.25
CA LEU A 499 -3.06 -22.98 -2.82
C LEU A 499 -2.55 -22.04 -1.71
N ARG A 500 -3.32 -21.90 -0.61
CA ARG A 500 -2.89 -21.11 0.55
C ARG A 500 -1.60 -21.66 1.16
N LEU A 501 -1.48 -22.98 1.33
CA LEU A 501 -0.26 -23.63 1.86
C LEU A 501 0.96 -23.40 0.96
N GLN A 502 0.78 -23.43 -0.36
CA GLN A 502 1.87 -23.10 -1.30
C GLN A 502 2.32 -21.64 -1.16
N VAL A 503 1.37 -20.70 -1.06
CA VAL A 503 1.68 -19.28 -0.86
C VAL A 503 2.27 -19.03 0.53
N HIS A 504 1.83 -19.76 1.56
CA HIS A 504 2.42 -19.72 2.90
C HIS A 504 3.89 -20.10 2.89
N GLY A 505 4.26 -21.18 2.19
CA GLY A 505 5.67 -21.55 1.99
C GLY A 505 6.49 -20.45 1.29
N LEU A 506 5.91 -19.78 0.28
CA LEU A 506 6.55 -18.61 -0.34
C LEU A 506 6.66 -17.42 0.64
N ALA A 507 5.68 -17.21 1.52
CA ALA A 507 5.70 -16.15 2.51
C ALA A 507 6.80 -16.38 3.55
N VAL A 508 6.93 -17.59 4.10
CA VAL A 508 8.01 -17.95 5.04
C VAL A 508 9.39 -17.71 4.40
N ASN A 509 9.60 -18.21 3.17
CA ASN A 509 10.85 -17.98 2.45
C ASN A 509 11.10 -16.50 2.15
N GLY A 510 10.06 -15.76 1.77
CA GLY A 510 10.13 -14.31 1.56
C GLY A 510 10.47 -13.54 2.82
N GLY A 511 9.98 -13.99 3.98
CA GLY A 511 10.36 -13.45 5.28
C GLY A 511 11.86 -13.60 5.56
N LYS A 512 12.44 -14.78 5.29
CA LYS A 512 13.89 -15.02 5.45
C LYS A 512 14.71 -14.12 4.51
N LEU A 513 14.27 -13.98 3.26
CA LEU A 513 14.88 -13.05 2.31
C LEU A 513 14.78 -11.59 2.78
N LEU A 514 13.67 -11.19 3.39
CA LEU A 514 13.48 -9.86 3.95
C LEU A 514 14.46 -9.61 5.11
N ALA A 515 14.56 -10.54 6.06
CA ALA A 515 15.52 -10.45 7.16
C ALA A 515 16.97 -10.39 6.66
N LYS A 516 17.32 -11.23 5.68
CA LYS A 516 18.63 -11.16 5.00
C LYS A 516 18.84 -9.80 4.32
N GLY A 517 17.82 -9.28 3.63
CA GLY A 517 17.84 -7.97 3.00
C GLY A 517 18.14 -6.85 3.98
N PHE A 518 17.49 -6.84 5.14
CA PHE A 518 17.75 -5.87 6.20
C PHE A 518 19.15 -5.97 6.80
N ARG A 519 19.70 -7.18 6.98
CA ARG A 519 21.10 -7.36 7.44
C ARG A 519 22.12 -6.79 6.45
N ASN A 520 21.83 -6.88 5.16
CA ASN A 520 22.76 -6.48 4.10
C ASN A 520 22.65 -5.00 3.72
N LEU A 521 21.51 -4.37 4.02
CA LEU A 521 21.38 -2.94 3.87
C LEU A 521 22.17 -2.22 4.96
N PRO A 522 22.88 -1.12 4.62
CA PRO A 522 23.30 -0.20 5.66
C PRO A 522 22.02 0.31 6.37
N PRO A 523 22.06 0.61 7.68
CA PRO A 523 20.93 1.16 8.44
C PRO A 523 20.64 2.58 7.94
N VAL A 524 20.05 2.65 6.76
CA VAL A 524 19.86 3.87 6.00
C VAL A 524 18.43 3.77 5.51
N HIS A 525 17.70 4.87 5.68
CA HIS A 525 16.32 5.04 5.20
C HIS A 525 15.23 4.53 6.14
N TYR A 526 15.29 5.00 7.38
CA TYR A 526 14.16 5.06 8.29
C TYR A 526 13.03 5.88 7.65
N THR A 527 12.11 5.21 6.95
CA THR A 527 10.97 5.92 6.37
C THR A 527 9.64 5.27 6.64
N PRO A 528 8.61 6.12 6.85
CA PRO A 528 7.24 5.65 7.02
C PRO A 528 6.68 4.91 5.80
N ALA A 529 7.27 5.07 4.60
CA ALA A 529 6.85 4.35 3.41
C ALA A 529 7.01 2.82 3.57
N HIS A 530 8.05 2.38 4.27
CA HIS A 530 8.31 0.97 4.56
C HIS A 530 7.60 0.47 5.82
N TRP A 531 7.19 1.37 6.73
CA TRP A 531 6.56 1.00 8.02
C TRP A 531 5.44 -0.03 7.84
N GLY A 532 4.46 0.25 6.98
CA GLY A 532 3.30 -0.64 6.82
C GLY A 532 3.72 -2.05 6.41
N THR A 533 4.74 -2.17 5.55
CA THR A 533 5.28 -3.47 5.14
C THR A 533 6.04 -4.14 6.26
N VAL A 534 6.95 -3.44 6.96
CA VAL A 534 7.71 -3.99 8.10
C VAL A 534 6.78 -4.47 9.21
N PHE A 535 5.78 -3.66 9.55
CA PHE A 535 4.78 -4.00 10.56
C PHE A 535 3.94 -5.22 10.15
N ASP A 536 3.49 -5.28 8.89
CA ASP A 536 2.72 -6.41 8.39
C ASP A 536 3.49 -7.72 8.42
N TRP A 537 4.78 -7.68 8.10
CA TRP A 537 5.69 -8.82 8.19
C TRP A 537 6.04 -9.18 9.63
N ALA A 538 6.28 -8.20 10.50
CA ALA A 538 6.50 -8.42 11.92
C ALA A 538 5.30 -9.13 12.57
N LYS A 539 4.08 -8.72 12.21
CA LYS A 539 2.86 -9.41 12.62
C LYS A 539 2.81 -10.84 12.09
N PHE A 540 3.09 -11.05 10.81
CA PHE A 540 3.15 -12.38 10.21
C PHE A 540 4.14 -13.29 10.98
N PHE A 541 5.34 -12.82 11.28
CA PHE A 541 6.33 -13.58 12.06
C PHE A 541 5.88 -13.88 13.49
N ALA A 542 5.20 -12.93 14.16
CA ALA A 542 4.65 -13.18 15.48
C ALA A 542 3.55 -14.27 15.44
N ASP A 543 2.69 -14.23 14.41
CA ASP A 543 1.64 -15.22 14.21
C ASP A 543 2.23 -16.61 13.89
N GLU A 544 3.30 -16.69 13.09
CA GLU A 544 4.03 -17.94 12.81
C GLU A 544 4.71 -18.51 14.07
N ALA A 545 5.34 -17.66 14.88
CA ALA A 545 6.00 -18.08 16.11
C ALA A 545 4.98 -18.60 17.15
N ASP A 546 3.81 -17.97 17.25
CA ASP A 546 2.69 -18.44 18.07
C ASP A 546 2.15 -19.79 17.57
N ALA A 547 1.96 -19.95 16.25
CA ALA A 547 1.49 -21.21 15.67
C ALA A 547 2.49 -22.35 15.92
N ALA A 548 3.78 -22.09 15.75
CA ALA A 548 4.83 -23.08 16.01
C ALA A 548 4.83 -23.54 17.49
N LEU A 549 4.67 -22.60 18.44
CA LEU A 549 4.56 -22.93 19.86
C LEU A 549 3.33 -23.79 20.18
N GLN A 550 2.19 -23.54 19.55
CA GLN A 550 0.98 -24.35 19.77
C GLN A 550 1.14 -25.80 19.30
N THR A 551 2.02 -26.05 18.33
CA THR A 551 2.28 -27.41 17.82
C THR A 551 3.29 -28.21 18.66
N GLN A 552 4.06 -27.55 19.55
CA GLN A 552 5.02 -28.23 20.42
C GLN A 552 4.41 -28.55 21.80
N LEU A 553 4.50 -29.82 22.20
CA LEU A 553 3.93 -30.33 23.44
C LEU A 553 4.87 -30.14 24.65
N ASP A 554 6.18 -30.02 24.43
CA ASP A 554 7.21 -30.11 25.48
C ASP A 554 7.60 -28.74 26.07
N GLY A 555 7.00 -27.64 25.61
CA GLY A 555 7.28 -26.28 26.09
C GLY A 555 8.69 -25.75 25.77
N SER A 556 9.48 -26.47 24.98
CA SER A 556 10.68 -25.95 24.33
C SER A 556 10.30 -24.95 23.23
N SER A 557 11.26 -24.15 22.75
CA SER A 557 11.02 -23.27 21.61
C SER A 557 11.25 -24.04 20.31
N PRO A 558 10.37 -23.90 19.30
CA PRO A 558 10.55 -24.54 17.99
C PRO A 558 11.51 -23.77 17.09
N LEU A 559 11.91 -22.56 17.49
CA LEU A 559 12.71 -21.66 16.68
C LEU A 559 14.18 -22.09 16.68
N SER A 560 14.77 -22.13 15.48
CA SER A 560 16.22 -22.34 15.32
C SER A 560 17.01 -21.06 15.66
N GLU A 561 18.34 -21.19 15.79
CA GLU A 561 19.23 -20.02 15.96
C GLU A 561 19.11 -19.01 14.81
N GLU A 562 18.96 -19.51 13.58
CA GLU A 562 18.76 -18.69 12.40
C GLU A 562 17.42 -17.93 12.46
N ASP A 563 16.34 -18.61 12.84
CA ASP A 563 15.02 -17.96 12.97
C ASP A 563 15.05 -16.86 14.04
N VAL A 564 15.74 -17.07 15.17
CA VAL A 564 15.91 -16.03 16.21
C VAL A 564 16.75 -14.86 15.70
N ALA A 565 17.78 -15.10 14.91
CA ALA A 565 18.57 -14.02 14.29
C ALA A 565 17.74 -13.20 13.29
N ASP A 566 16.86 -13.86 12.54
CA ASP A 566 15.92 -13.21 11.63
C ASP A 566 14.89 -12.37 12.41
N LEU A 567 14.29 -12.92 13.48
CA LEU A 567 13.37 -12.18 14.35
C LEU A 567 14.04 -10.96 15.01
N HIS A 568 15.28 -11.09 15.48
CA HIS A 568 16.08 -9.96 16.00
C HIS A 568 16.22 -8.84 14.96
N THR A 569 16.50 -9.21 13.71
CA THR A 569 16.62 -8.25 12.61
C THR A 569 15.30 -7.52 12.39
N ILE A 570 14.18 -8.25 12.35
CA ILE A 570 12.84 -7.66 12.17
C ILE A 570 12.46 -6.73 13.33
N VAL A 571 12.71 -7.13 14.58
CA VAL A 571 12.45 -6.28 15.76
C VAL A 571 13.27 -5.00 15.69
N ARG A 572 14.56 -5.10 15.36
CA ARG A 572 15.44 -3.94 15.19
C ARG A 572 14.89 -2.99 14.14
N GLU A 573 14.51 -3.48 12.95
CA GLU A 573 13.94 -2.65 11.89
C GLU A 573 12.58 -2.04 12.27
N LEU A 574 11.75 -2.77 13.04
CA LEU A 574 10.49 -2.26 13.53
C LEU A 574 10.69 -1.08 14.51
N VAL A 575 11.66 -1.19 15.43
CA VAL A 575 12.04 -0.11 16.34
C VAL A 575 12.63 1.08 15.58
N LEU A 576 13.52 0.81 14.62
CA LEU A 576 14.19 1.82 13.81
C LEU A 576 13.23 2.56 12.88
N THR A 577 12.22 1.89 12.32
CA THR A 577 11.15 2.59 11.58
C THR A 577 10.26 3.43 12.52
N GLY A 578 10.07 2.96 13.75
CA GLY A 578 9.52 3.72 14.88
C GLY A 578 10.33 4.93 15.33
N TYR A 579 11.58 5.09 14.88
CA TYR A 579 12.33 6.34 15.08
C TYR A 579 11.78 7.49 14.23
N THR A 580 11.11 7.20 13.11
CA THR A 580 10.69 8.21 12.11
C THR A 580 9.19 8.41 11.99
N SER A 581 8.42 7.59 12.69
CA SER A 581 6.98 7.71 12.86
C SER A 581 6.61 7.25 14.27
N ASP A 582 5.42 7.59 14.74
CA ASP A 582 4.90 7.09 16.01
C ASP A 582 4.26 5.69 15.89
N ALA A 583 4.30 5.08 14.70
CA ALA A 583 3.48 3.93 14.40
C ALA A 583 3.87 2.67 15.20
N ALA A 584 5.16 2.48 15.48
CA ALA A 584 5.65 1.45 16.40
C ALA A 584 5.30 1.70 17.87
N SER A 585 5.07 2.97 18.22
CA SER A 585 4.68 3.42 19.55
C SER A 585 3.16 3.32 19.78
N THR A 586 2.39 2.93 18.76
CA THR A 586 0.95 2.65 18.91
C THR A 586 0.73 1.39 19.74
N PRO A 587 -0.44 1.22 20.39
CA PRO A 587 -0.74 -0.01 21.14
C PRO A 587 -0.59 -1.29 20.32
N ALA A 588 -0.95 -1.24 19.03
CA ALA A 588 -0.77 -2.39 18.12
C ALA A 588 0.71 -2.64 17.79
N GLY A 589 1.49 -1.56 17.59
CA GLY A 589 2.95 -1.60 17.41
C GLY A 589 3.65 -2.27 18.58
N LEU A 590 3.38 -1.77 19.80
CA LEU A 590 3.95 -2.28 21.05
C LEU A 590 3.58 -3.73 21.29
N LEU A 591 2.32 -4.13 21.05
CA LEU A 591 1.89 -5.52 21.20
C LEU A 591 2.68 -6.49 20.30
N VAL A 592 2.93 -6.10 19.04
CA VAL A 592 3.72 -6.93 18.11
C VAL A 592 5.18 -6.99 18.56
N LEU A 593 5.77 -5.88 18.99
CA LEU A 593 7.13 -5.83 19.54
C LEU A 593 7.27 -6.76 20.75
N GLU A 594 6.37 -6.64 21.72
CA GLU A 594 6.37 -7.46 22.93
C GLU A 594 6.24 -8.95 22.62
N ARG A 595 5.35 -9.33 21.69
CA ARG A 595 5.21 -10.73 21.25
C ARG A 595 6.53 -11.27 20.69
N LEU A 596 7.13 -10.56 19.73
CA LEU A 596 8.38 -10.97 19.10
C LEU A 596 9.54 -11.09 20.10
N GLU A 597 9.68 -10.11 20.99
CA GLU A 597 10.70 -10.15 22.05
C GLU A 597 10.49 -11.35 22.99
N GLN A 598 9.25 -11.66 23.36
CA GLN A 598 8.95 -12.83 24.19
C GLN A 598 9.36 -14.15 23.51
N HIS A 599 9.09 -14.32 22.20
CA HIS A 599 9.53 -15.51 21.47
C HIS A 599 11.04 -15.64 21.45
N ILE A 600 11.75 -14.54 21.19
CA ILE A 600 13.21 -14.48 21.21
C ILE A 600 13.77 -14.91 22.58
N GLN A 601 13.22 -14.36 23.67
CA GLN A 601 13.70 -14.67 25.03
C GLN A 601 13.43 -16.13 25.41
N ARG A 602 12.25 -16.67 25.05
CA ARG A 602 11.92 -18.08 25.29
C ARG A 602 12.86 -19.01 24.53
N ALA A 603 13.17 -18.71 23.26
CA ALA A 603 14.11 -19.49 22.47
C ALA A 603 15.50 -19.52 23.10
N LYS A 604 16.05 -18.36 23.45
CA LYS A 604 17.36 -18.27 24.13
C LYS A 604 17.38 -19.02 25.46
N ALA A 605 16.30 -18.94 26.24
CA ALA A 605 16.18 -19.66 27.52
C ALA A 605 16.05 -21.18 27.36
N SER A 606 15.62 -21.67 26.19
CA SER A 606 15.57 -23.10 25.88
C SER A 606 16.92 -23.70 25.48
N TRP A 607 17.84 -22.91 24.93
CA TRP A 607 19.19 -23.38 24.56
C TRP A 607 20.21 -23.33 25.69
N GLY A 608 19.95 -22.49 26.71
CA GLY A 608 20.78 -22.42 27.91
C GLY A 608 20.50 -23.52 28.95
N ARG A 609 19.51 -24.38 28.68
CA ARG A 609 19.18 -25.59 29.46
C ARG A 609 19.63 -26.81 28.68
#